data_AF-A0A432RHS1-F1
#
_entry.id   AF-A0A432RHS1-F1
#
_cell.length_a   1.000
_cell.length_b   1.000
_cell.length_c   1.000
_cell.angle_alpha   90.00
_cell.angle_beta   90.00
_cell.angle_gamma   90.00
#
_symmetry.space_group_name_H-M   'P 1'
#
loop_
_entity.id
_entity.type
_entity.pdbx_description
1 polymer ?
#
loop_
_entity_poly.entity_id
_entity_poly.type
_entity_poly.pdbx_seq_one_letter_code
_entity_poly.pdbx_strand_id
1 'polypeptide(L)' 'WEQGFSYLKEFVAQEGHARVQRNFKTEDGYKLGQWVRVQRLNKDKLTPERKSKLDSLGFVWDATK' A
#
# COMPACT_ATOMS: atom_id res chain seq x y z
N TRP A 1 -8.11 -4.82 -5.65
CA TRP A 1 -6.97 -5.14 -4.75
C TRP A 1 -5.70 -5.30 -5.57
N GLU A 2 -5.69 -6.16 -6.59
CA GLU A 2 -4.50 -6.39 -7.45
C GLU A 2 -3.95 -5.12 -8.10
N GLN A 3 -4.82 -4.26 -8.65
CA GLN A 3 -4.38 -2.98 -9.22
C GLN A 3 -3.66 -2.07 -8.21
N GLY A 4 -4.21 -1.93 -7.00
CA GLY A 4 -3.57 -1.14 -5.94
C GLY A 4 -2.25 -1.75 -5.45
N PHE A 5 -2.15 -3.08 -5.46
CA PHE A 5 -0.91 -3.80 -5.18
C PHE A 5 0.15 -3.57 -6.26
N SER A 6 -0.23 -3.57 -7.56
CA SER A 6 0.68 -3.22 -8.65
C SER A 6 1.25 -1.82 -8.48
N TYR A 7 0.38 -0.83 -8.25
CA TYR A 7 0.81 0.55 -8.02
C TYR A 7 1.69 0.71 -6.78
N LEU A 8 1.41 -0.03 -5.71
CA LEU A 8 2.29 -0.02 -4.54
C LEU A 8 3.66 -0.61 -4.87
N LYS A 9 3.71 -1.71 -5.63
CA LYS A 9 4.96 -2.33 -6.05
C LYS A 9 5.80 -1.37 -6.91
N GLU A 10 5.17 -0.67 -7.83
CA GLU A 10 5.82 0.36 -8.67
C GLU A 10 6.33 1.53 -7.82
N PHE A 11 5.51 2.02 -6.89
CA PHE A 11 5.90 3.07 -5.95
C PHE A 11 7.12 2.66 -5.10
N VAL A 12 7.14 1.44 -4.58
CA VAL A 12 8.28 0.91 -3.81
C VAL A 12 9.52 0.76 -4.68
N ALA A 13 9.37 0.35 -5.94
CA ALA A 13 10.48 0.25 -6.88
C ALA A 13 11.09 1.62 -7.23
N GLN A 14 10.27 2.67 -7.28
CA GLN A 14 10.70 4.05 -7.57
C GLN A 14 11.28 4.77 -6.35
N GLU A 15 10.59 4.71 -5.21
CA GLU A 15 10.94 5.47 -4.00
C GLU A 15 11.86 4.67 -3.05
N GLY A 16 11.95 3.36 -3.23
CA GLY A 16 12.66 2.45 -2.32
C GLY A 16 11.94 2.17 -0.99
N HIS A 17 10.73 2.71 -0.80
CA HIS A 17 9.94 2.51 0.41
C HIS A 17 8.43 2.42 0.15
N ALA A 18 7.70 1.75 1.05
CA ALA A 18 6.24 1.65 0.98
C ALA A 18 5.49 2.73 1.78
N ARG A 19 6.14 3.88 2.07
CA ARG A 19 5.57 4.99 2.84
C ARG A 19 4.72 5.91 1.96
N VAL A 20 3.59 5.40 1.49
CA VAL A 20 2.66 6.18 0.67
C VAL A 20 1.93 7.23 1.52
N GLN A 21 1.98 8.50 1.10
CA GLN A 21 1.22 9.57 1.72
C GLN A 21 -0.29 9.38 1.51
N ARG A 22 -1.12 9.79 2.49
CA ARG A 22 -2.59 9.60 2.44
C ARG A 22 -3.26 10.18 1.19
N ASN A 23 -2.75 11.29 0.69
CA ASN A 23 -3.30 11.99 -0.48
C ASN A 23 -2.54 11.69 -1.78
N PHE A 24 -1.57 10.77 -1.74
CA PHE A 24 -0.80 10.41 -2.92
C PHE A 24 -1.70 9.80 -4.00
N LYS A 25 -1.47 10.25 -5.23
CA LYS A 25 -2.08 9.74 -6.45
C LYS A 25 -0.97 9.33 -7.41
N THR A 26 -1.17 8.23 -8.12
CA THR A 26 -0.29 7.84 -9.22
C THR A 26 -0.49 8.79 -10.40
N GLU A 27 0.41 8.73 -11.38
CA GLU A 27 0.31 9.52 -12.61
C GLU A 27 -1.00 9.25 -13.37
N ASP A 28 -1.51 8.02 -13.32
CA ASP A 28 -2.82 7.64 -13.88
C ASP A 28 -4.03 8.17 -13.08
N GLY A 29 -3.79 8.92 -11.99
CA GLY A 29 -4.84 9.44 -11.12
C GLY A 29 -5.35 8.44 -10.08
N TYR A 30 -4.75 7.25 -9.96
CA TYR A 30 -5.15 6.26 -8.97
C TYR A 30 -4.81 6.73 -7.56
N LYS A 31 -5.79 6.73 -6.67
CA LYS A 31 -5.65 7.21 -5.28
C LYS A 31 -4.95 6.15 -4.40
N LEU A 32 -3.68 5.87 -4.67
CA LEU A 32 -2.90 4.86 -3.95
C LEU A 32 -2.84 5.17 -2.45
N GLY A 33 -2.73 6.44 -2.03
CA GLY A 33 -2.78 6.81 -0.61
C GLY A 33 -4.07 6.43 0.10
N GLN A 34 -5.21 6.56 -0.57
CA GLN A 34 -6.51 6.10 -0.06
C GLN A 34 -6.57 4.57 0.00
N TRP A 35 -6.06 3.90 -1.04
CA TRP A 35 -6.02 2.44 -1.07
C TRP A 35 -5.18 1.85 0.07
N VAL A 36 -4.00 2.41 0.31
CA VAL A 36 -3.10 2.06 1.43
C VAL A 36 -3.81 2.26 2.77
N ARG A 37 -4.52 3.38 2.96
CA ARG A 37 -5.34 3.61 4.16
C ARG A 37 -6.41 2.54 4.34
N VAL A 38 -7.10 2.15 3.27
CA VAL A 38 -8.10 1.08 3.31
C VAL A 38 -7.47 -0.27 3.70
N GLN A 39 -6.26 -0.57 3.23
CA GLN A 39 -5.54 -1.79 3.65
C GLN A 39 -5.22 -1.76 5.15
N ARG A 40 -4.72 -0.64 5.67
CA ARG A 40 -4.44 -0.48 7.11
C ARG A 40 -5.69 -0.61 7.97
N LEU A 41 -6.80 0.04 7.58
CA LEU A 41 -8.07 -0.03 8.31
C LEU A 41 -8.69 -1.43 8.29
N ASN A 42 -8.47 -2.18 7.22
CA ASN A 42 -8.98 -3.55 7.09
C ASN A 42 -7.90 -4.60 7.37
N LYS A 43 -6.84 -4.25 8.10
CA LYS A 43 -5.75 -5.18 8.45
C LYS A 43 -6.33 -6.47 9.04
N ASP A 44 -7.28 -6.40 9.96
CA ASP A 44 -7.86 -7.59 10.59
C ASP A 44 -8.78 -8.41 9.67
N LYS A 45 -9.29 -7.77 8.61
CA LYS A 45 -10.18 -8.40 7.61
C LYS A 45 -9.42 -8.92 6.38
N LEU A 46 -8.13 -8.64 6.26
CA LEU A 46 -7.31 -9.10 5.14
C LEU A 46 -6.92 -10.57 5.33
N THR A 47 -6.99 -11.32 4.23
CA THR A 47 -6.50 -12.70 4.21
C THR A 47 -4.99 -12.75 4.49
N PRO A 48 -4.48 -13.83 5.09
CA PRO A 48 -3.06 -13.99 5.38
C PRO A 48 -2.17 -13.81 4.14
N GLU A 49 -2.61 -14.30 2.98
CA GLU A 49 -1.89 -14.16 1.72
C GLU A 49 -1.73 -12.70 1.28
N ARG A 50 -2.79 -11.89 1.43
CA ARG A 50 -2.75 -10.46 1.08
C ARG A 50 -1.83 -9.68 2.01
N LYS A 51 -1.81 -10.04 3.30
CA LYS A 51 -0.86 -9.48 4.25
C LYS A 51 0.57 -9.82 3.85
N SER A 52 0.85 -11.10 3.62
CA SER A 52 2.18 -11.58 3.22
C SER A 52 2.70 -10.89 1.95
N LYS A 53 1.84 -10.69 0.95
CA LYS A 53 2.20 -9.92 -0.26
C LYS A 53 2.59 -8.47 0.05
N LEU A 54 1.87 -7.79 0.95
CA LEU A 54 2.17 -6.42 1.35
C LEU A 54 3.45 -6.34 2.20
N ASP A 55 3.62 -7.25 3.17
CA ASP A 55 4.82 -7.35 4.00
C ASP A 55 6.08 -7.62 3.16
N SER A 56 5.97 -8.44 2.11
CA SER A 56 7.06 -8.69 1.15
C SER A 56 7.53 -7.42 0.42
N LEU A 57 6.70 -6.38 0.34
CA LEU A 57 7.06 -5.09 -0.24
C LEU A 57 7.58 -4.08 0.81
N GLY A 58 7.77 -4.50 2.07
CA GLY A 58 8.14 -3.61 3.17
C GLY A 58 7.00 -2.67 3.58
N PHE A 59 5.74 -3.09 3.40
CA PHE A 59 4.58 -2.26 3.69
C PHE A 59 4.48 -1.90 5.18
N VAL A 60 4.45 -0.59 5.46
CA VAL A 60 4.31 -0.08 6.82
C VAL A 60 2.83 -0.04 7.20
N TRP A 61 2.43 -0.98 8.07
CA TRP A 61 1.07 -1.10 8.60
C TRP A 61 0.71 0.02 9.59
N ASP A 62 1.65 0.41 10.45
CA ASP A 62 1.50 1.43 11.47
C ASP A 62 2.46 2.59 11.18
N ALA A 63 1.91 3.71 10.71
CA ALA A 63 2.67 4.95 10.49
C ALA A 63 2.67 5.82 11.77
N THR A 64 2.76 5.18 12.93
CA THR A 64 2.68 5.79 14.26
C THR A 64 4.02 5.65 14.99
N LYS A 65 5.00 6.41 14.52
CA LYS A 65 5.91 7.25 15.33
C LYS A 65 6.89 7.97 14.42
#